data_AF-A0A0K2ZSB1-F1
#
_entry.id   AF-A0A0K2ZSB1-F1
#
_cell.length_a   1.000
_cell.length_b   1.000
_cell.length_c   1.000
_cell.angle_alpha   90.00
_cell.angle_beta   90.00
_cell.angle_gamma   90.00
#
_symmetry.space_group_name_H-M   'P 1'
#
loop_
_entity.id
_entity.type
_entity.pdbx_description
1 polymer ?
#
loop_
_entity_poly.entity_id
_entity_poly.type
_entity_poly.pdbx_seq_one_letter_code
_entity_poly.pdbx_strand_id
1 'polypeptide(L)'
;MNDKNTSASGATGGEFLSFTLGEEHYGVDILKVQEIRGYDSVTRVPDAPEYIKGVINLRGSIVPVIDLRLKLRLKEARYDAFTVMIVLNVEDRVVGIVVDSVSDVIPLNEEQIRPTPEFGAAVDTRFISGIGTQDDKMLILLDIETLLDSADLSQHAHVDEAA
;
A
#
# COMPACT_ATOMS: atom_id res chain seq x y z
N MET A 1 27.93 24.37 16.84
CA MET A 1 27.64 23.72 15.53
C MET A 1 27.59 22.23 15.77
N ASN A 2 26.40 21.64 15.77
CA ASN A 2 26.26 20.17 15.72
C ASN A 2 25.07 19.85 14.83
N ASP A 3 25.41 19.44 13.62
CA ASP A 3 24.58 18.82 12.62
C ASP A 3 23.87 17.59 13.21
N LYS A 4 22.54 17.67 13.26
CA LYS A 4 21.64 16.51 13.25
C LYS A 4 20.50 16.83 12.29
N ASN A 5 20.82 16.89 11.00
CA ASN A 5 19.80 16.66 9.99
C ASN A 5 19.54 15.16 10.00
N THR A 6 18.68 14.72 10.92
CA THR A 6 18.10 13.39 10.90
C THR A 6 17.47 13.21 9.53
N SER A 7 17.98 12.24 8.77
CA SER A 7 17.44 11.80 7.50
C SER A 7 15.99 11.37 7.68
N ALA A 8 15.06 12.32 7.59
CA ALA A 8 13.74 12.03 7.10
C ALA A 8 13.95 11.69 5.62
N SER A 9 13.63 10.46 5.22
CA SER A 9 13.42 10.11 3.83
C SER A 9 12.26 10.96 3.32
N GLY A 10 12.54 12.23 3.00
CA GLY A 10 11.57 13.15 2.47
C GLY A 10 11.13 12.59 1.14
N ALA A 11 9.86 12.21 1.03
CA ALA A 11 9.27 11.82 -0.24
C ALA A 11 9.61 12.92 -1.25
N THR A 12 10.46 12.57 -2.21
CA THR A 12 10.82 13.45 -3.31
C THR A 12 9.55 13.62 -4.16
N GLY A 13 9.32 14.82 -4.68
CA GLY A 13 8.10 15.14 -5.41
C GLY A 13 7.88 14.15 -6.54
N GLY A 14 6.64 13.74 -6.74
CA GLY A 14 6.31 12.62 -7.60
C GLY A 14 4.82 12.51 -7.87
N GLU A 15 4.47 11.52 -8.69
CA GLU A 15 3.09 11.19 -9.03
C GLU A 15 2.61 10.06 -8.13
N PHE A 16 1.53 10.29 -7.39
CA PHE A 16 1.00 9.32 -6.43
C PHE A 16 -0.37 8.86 -6.87
N LEU A 17 -0.58 7.55 -6.95
CA LEU A 17 -1.91 6.97 -7.13
C LEU A 17 -2.69 7.12 -5.82
N SER A 18 -3.72 7.96 -5.83
CA SER A 18 -4.63 8.13 -4.71
C SER A 18 -5.72 7.05 -4.72
N PHE A 19 -5.97 6.46 -3.56
CA PHE A 19 -7.03 5.49 -3.32
C PHE A 19 -7.66 5.72 -1.96
N THR A 20 -8.90 5.28 -1.81
CA THR A 20 -9.64 5.41 -0.56
C THR A 20 -9.62 4.08 0.18
N LEU A 21 -9.52 4.16 1.51
CA LEU A 21 -9.69 3.04 2.44
C LEU A 21 -10.60 3.52 3.56
N GLY A 22 -11.86 3.08 3.53
CA GLY A 22 -12.88 3.58 4.46
C GLY A 22 -13.18 5.06 4.23
N GLU A 23 -12.85 5.91 5.20
CA GLU A 23 -13.09 7.37 5.14
C GLU A 23 -11.80 8.16 4.85
N GLU A 24 -10.65 7.48 4.75
CA GLU A 24 -9.34 8.10 4.58
C GLU A 24 -8.78 7.89 3.17
N HIS A 25 -7.96 8.85 2.73
CA HIS A 25 -7.31 8.83 1.42
C HIS A 25 -5.83 8.53 1.58
N TYR A 26 -5.36 7.55 0.83
CA TYR A 26 -4.01 7.05 0.84
C TYR A 26 -3.38 7.16 -0.55
N GLY A 27 -2.08 7.37 -0.59
CA GLY A 27 -1.30 7.51 -1.80
C GLY A 27 -0.17 6.49 -1.85
N VAL A 28 0.07 5.91 -3.02
CA VAL A 28 1.26 5.12 -3.33
C VAL A 28 1.95 5.72 -4.54
N ASP A 29 3.27 5.63 -4.59
CA ASP A 29 4.04 6.04 -5.78
C ASP A 29 3.55 5.30 -7.02
N ILE A 30 3.16 6.04 -8.07
CA ILE A 30 2.70 5.47 -9.34
C ILE A 30 3.77 4.60 -10.00
N LEU A 31 5.05 4.88 -9.75
CA LEU A 31 6.17 4.12 -10.31
C LEU A 31 6.22 2.69 -9.79
N LYS A 32 5.65 2.44 -8.60
CA LYS A 32 5.52 1.10 -8.03
C LYS A 32 4.26 0.38 -8.52
N VAL A 33 3.31 1.09 -9.13
CA VAL A 33 2.06 0.51 -9.64
C VAL A 33 2.30 -0.15 -10.99
N GLN A 34 2.09 -1.47 -11.04
CA GLN A 34 2.21 -2.24 -12.27
C GLN A 34 0.89 -2.26 -13.06
N GLU A 35 -0.24 -2.50 -12.38
CA GLU A 35 -1.56 -2.47 -12.97
C GLU A 35 -2.67 -2.40 -11.91
N ILE A 36 -3.87 -2.01 -12.32
CA ILE A 36 -5.06 -1.97 -11.46
C ILE A 36 -6.10 -2.91 -12.05
N ARG A 37 -6.66 -3.79 -11.22
CA ARG A 37 -7.70 -4.74 -11.62
C ARG A 37 -8.91 -4.68 -10.70
N GLY A 38 -10.05 -5.09 -11.22
CA GLY A 38 -11.21 -5.40 -10.38
C GLY A 38 -10.85 -6.52 -9.39
N TYR A 39 -11.40 -6.44 -8.18
CA TYR A 39 -11.24 -7.51 -7.20
C TYR A 39 -11.98 -8.77 -7.69
N ASP A 40 -11.21 -9.81 -8.04
CA ASP A 40 -11.72 -11.10 -8.50
C ASP A 40 -11.43 -12.21 -7.46
N SER A 41 -11.70 -13.45 -7.85
CA SER A 41 -11.53 -14.68 -7.09
C SER A 41 -10.06 -14.86 -6.67
N VAL A 42 -9.77 -14.62 -5.41
CA VAL A 42 -8.46 -14.93 -4.79
C VAL A 42 -8.43 -16.38 -4.32
N THR A 43 -7.30 -17.07 -4.53
CA THR A 43 -7.07 -18.40 -3.98
C THR A 43 -6.62 -18.25 -2.55
N ARG A 44 -7.50 -18.54 -1.58
CA ARG A 44 -7.17 -18.44 -0.16
C ARG A 44 -6.05 -19.42 0.20
N VAL A 45 -5.03 -18.91 0.87
CA VAL A 45 -3.93 -19.72 1.40
C VAL A 45 -4.31 -20.18 2.82
N PRO A 46 -4.33 -21.49 3.11
CA PRO A 46 -4.53 -22.00 4.47
C PRO A 46 -3.35 -21.60 5.37
N ASP A 47 -3.62 -21.35 6.65
CA ASP A 47 -2.62 -20.90 7.67
C ASP A 47 -2.02 -19.50 7.43
N ALA A 48 -2.45 -18.77 6.39
CA ALA A 48 -1.99 -17.41 6.17
C ALA A 48 -2.58 -16.43 7.20
N PRO A 49 -1.83 -15.39 7.59
CA PRO A 49 -2.33 -14.30 8.43
C PRO A 49 -3.58 -13.65 7.85
N GLU A 50 -4.47 -13.12 8.69
CA GLU A 50 -5.76 -12.56 8.25
C GLU A 50 -5.63 -11.43 7.23
N TYR A 51 -4.54 -10.66 7.27
CA TYR A 51 -4.25 -9.60 6.30
C TYR A 51 -3.89 -10.13 4.91
N ILE A 52 -3.54 -11.41 4.76
CA ILE A 52 -3.33 -12.07 3.47
C ILE A 52 -4.65 -12.71 3.05
N LYS A 53 -5.27 -12.16 2.00
CA LYS A 53 -6.51 -12.74 1.44
C LYS A 53 -6.24 -14.03 0.71
N GLY A 54 -5.04 -14.16 0.14
CA GLY A 54 -4.61 -15.35 -0.57
C GLY A 54 -3.58 -15.00 -1.63
N VAL A 55 -3.61 -15.75 -2.72
CA VAL A 55 -2.79 -15.53 -3.90
C VAL A 55 -3.65 -15.51 -5.16
N ILE A 56 -3.16 -14.86 -6.21
CA ILE A 56 -3.74 -14.89 -7.55
C ILE A 56 -2.68 -15.34 -8.55
N ASN A 57 -3.13 -15.88 -9.68
CA ASN A 57 -2.25 -16.13 -10.80
C ASN A 57 -2.28 -14.93 -11.75
N LEU A 58 -1.18 -14.19 -11.80
CA LEU A 58 -0.99 -13.08 -12.72
C LEU A 58 -0.01 -13.50 -13.81
N ARG A 59 -0.52 -13.80 -15.01
CA ARG A 59 0.29 -14.19 -16.19
C ARG A 59 1.26 -15.36 -15.96
N GLY A 60 0.89 -16.31 -15.09
CA GLY A 60 1.73 -17.45 -14.73
C GLY A 60 2.54 -17.24 -13.44
N SER A 61 2.59 -16.03 -12.90
CA SER A 61 3.24 -15.73 -11.62
C SER A 61 2.24 -15.75 -10.47
N ILE A 62 2.61 -16.37 -9.36
CA ILE A 62 1.82 -16.36 -8.12
C ILE A 62 2.05 -15.02 -7.42
N VAL A 63 1.00 -14.22 -7.33
CA VAL A 63 1.04 -12.90 -6.70
C VAL A 63 0.23 -12.95 -5.40
N PRO A 64 0.85 -12.70 -4.24
CA PRO A 64 0.12 -12.62 -2.97
C PRO A 64 -0.78 -11.41 -2.96
N VAL A 65 -1.98 -11.56 -2.40
CA VAL A 65 -2.98 -10.52 -2.26
C VAL A 65 -3.16 -10.17 -0.79
N ILE A 66 -2.86 -8.92 -0.45
CA ILE A 66 -2.91 -8.37 0.89
C ILE A 66 -4.09 -7.40 0.98
N ASP A 67 -4.88 -7.51 2.04
CA ASP A 67 -5.89 -6.52 2.37
C ASP A 67 -5.28 -5.40 3.20
N LEU A 68 -5.17 -4.21 2.60
CA LEU A 68 -4.58 -3.06 3.29
C LEU A 68 -5.40 -2.65 4.52
N ARG A 69 -6.72 -2.83 4.52
CA ARG A 69 -7.53 -2.46 5.68
C ARG A 69 -7.19 -3.31 6.89
N LEU A 70 -7.04 -4.62 6.67
CA LEU A 70 -6.64 -5.55 7.73
C LEU A 70 -5.20 -5.28 8.18
N LYS A 71 -4.29 -4.99 7.24
CA LYS A 71 -2.89 -4.65 7.56
C LYS A 71 -2.78 -3.36 8.37
N LEU A 72 -3.56 -2.34 8.03
CA LEU A 72 -3.58 -1.04 8.70
C LEU A 72 -4.53 -1.00 9.91
N ARG A 73 -5.17 -2.14 10.24
CA ARG A 73 -6.16 -2.28 11.34
C ARG A 73 -7.30 -1.25 11.27
N LEU A 74 -7.70 -0.87 10.06
CA LEU A 74 -8.84 0.01 9.84
C LEU A 74 -10.16 -0.74 10.10
N LYS A 75 -11.23 0.00 10.41
CA LYS A 75 -12.57 -0.57 10.66
C LYS A 75 -13.07 -1.41 9.48
N GLU A 76 -13.99 -2.33 9.79
CA GLU A 76 -14.42 -3.44 8.93
C GLU A 76 -14.50 -3.11 7.44
N ALA A 77 -13.81 -3.95 6.66
CA ALA A 77 -13.77 -3.86 5.23
C ALA A 77 -15.15 -4.08 4.61
N ARG A 78 -15.77 -3.01 4.12
CA ARG A 78 -16.94 -3.15 3.24
C ARG A 78 -16.43 -3.45 1.83
N TYR A 79 -16.62 -4.67 1.38
CA TYR A 79 -16.36 -5.06 -0.01
C TYR A 79 -17.59 -4.68 -0.82
N ASP A 80 -17.49 -3.62 -1.61
CA ASP A 80 -18.53 -3.18 -2.54
C ASP A 80 -18.05 -3.38 -3.99
N ALA A 81 -18.90 -3.11 -4.97
CA ALA A 81 -18.57 -3.23 -6.40
C ALA A 81 -17.42 -2.31 -6.86
N PHE A 82 -16.98 -1.38 -6.01
CA PHE A 82 -15.87 -0.47 -6.27
C PHE A 82 -14.52 -1.05 -5.84
N THR A 83 -14.51 -2.13 -5.04
CA THR A 83 -13.27 -2.72 -4.54
C THR A 83 -12.38 -3.15 -5.70
N VAL A 84 -11.18 -2.62 -5.70
CA VAL A 84 -10.17 -2.88 -6.71
C VAL A 84 -8.90 -3.40 -6.06
N MET A 85 -8.15 -4.15 -6.83
CA MET A 85 -6.85 -4.67 -6.46
C MET A 85 -5.79 -3.94 -7.28
N ILE A 86 -4.87 -3.29 -6.59
CA ILE A 86 -3.71 -2.64 -7.19
C ILE A 86 -2.55 -3.62 -7.13
N VAL A 87 -1.98 -3.94 -8.29
CA VAL A 87 -0.76 -4.75 -8.38
C VAL A 87 0.42 -3.81 -8.31
N LEU A 88 1.25 -4.01 -7.30
CA LEU A 88 2.46 -3.26 -7.03
C LEU A 88 3.68 -4.12 -7.30
N ASN A 89 4.74 -3.51 -7.81
CA ASN A 89 6.05 -4.13 -7.97
C ASN A 89 7.06 -3.40 -7.06
N VAL A 90 7.63 -4.14 -6.11
CA VAL A 90 8.60 -3.63 -5.14
C VAL A 90 9.79 -4.58 -5.12
N GLU A 91 10.97 -4.08 -5.47
CA GLU A 91 12.23 -4.87 -5.48
C GLU A 91 12.09 -6.22 -6.22
N ASP A 92 11.54 -6.19 -7.44
CA ASP A 92 11.26 -7.38 -8.26
C ASP A 92 10.20 -8.35 -7.69
N ARG A 93 9.51 -7.96 -6.62
CA ARG A 93 8.38 -8.71 -6.05
C ARG A 93 7.07 -8.07 -6.45
N VAL A 94 6.21 -8.87 -7.06
CA VAL A 94 4.86 -8.45 -7.42
C VAL A 94 3.91 -8.81 -6.28
N VAL A 95 3.11 -7.85 -5.82
CA VAL A 95 2.12 -8.02 -4.76
C VAL A 95 0.82 -7.33 -5.14
N GLY A 96 -0.32 -7.95 -4.86
CA GLY A 96 -1.63 -7.34 -4.96
C GLY A 96 -2.03 -6.73 -3.63
N ILE A 97 -2.48 -5.48 -3.64
CA ILE A 97 -3.13 -4.87 -2.48
C ILE A 97 -4.60 -4.63 -2.81
N VAL A 98 -5.49 -4.92 -1.86
CA VAL A 98 -6.93 -4.67 -1.99
C VAL A 98 -7.27 -3.33 -1.34
N VAL A 99 -7.97 -2.48 -2.08
CA VAL A 99 -8.41 -1.14 -1.66
C VAL A 99 -9.88 -0.93 -2.02
N ASP A 100 -10.53 0.10 -1.48
CA ASP A 100 -11.95 0.34 -1.74
C ASP A 100 -12.24 0.90 -3.11
N SER A 101 -11.45 1.87 -3.50
CA SER A 101 -11.60 2.55 -4.77
C SER A 101 -10.30 3.27 -5.06
N VAL A 102 -9.87 3.22 -6.31
CA VAL A 102 -8.85 4.12 -6.81
C VAL A 102 -9.55 5.43 -7.19
N SER A 103 -8.97 6.55 -6.75
CA SER A 103 -9.45 7.89 -7.07
C SER A 103 -8.80 8.37 -8.37
N ASP A 104 -7.61 8.96 -8.28
CA ASP A 104 -6.89 9.57 -9.40
C ASP A 104 -5.38 9.60 -9.10
N VAL A 105 -4.57 9.89 -10.12
CA VAL A 105 -3.14 10.17 -9.94
C VAL A 105 -2.95 11.64 -9.56
N ILE A 106 -2.28 11.87 -8.45
CA ILE A 106 -2.11 13.18 -7.82
C ILE A 106 -0.61 13.55 -7.86
N PRO A 107 -0.20 14.56 -8.65
CA PRO A 107 1.17 15.04 -8.68
C PRO A 107 1.46 15.93 -7.47
N LEU A 108 2.32 15.46 -6.57
CA LEU A 108 2.72 16.18 -5.37
C LEU A 108 4.16 16.66 -5.50
N ASN A 109 4.36 17.96 -5.29
CA ASN A 109 5.71 18.51 -5.14
C ASN A 109 6.25 18.26 -3.73
N GLU A 110 7.58 18.25 -3.57
CA GLU A 110 8.25 18.09 -2.26
C GLU A 110 7.71 19.08 -1.22
N GLU A 111 7.39 20.30 -1.65
CA GLU A 111 6.86 21.37 -0.79
C GLU A 111 5.45 21.09 -0.27
N GLN A 112 4.68 20.24 -0.96
CA GLN A 112 3.33 19.83 -0.60
C GLN A 112 3.30 18.60 0.29
N ILE A 113 4.45 17.92 0.44
CA ILE A 113 4.59 16.76 1.30
C ILE A 113 5.12 17.25 2.65
N ARG A 114 4.34 16.99 3.69
CA ARG A 114 4.72 17.29 5.07
C ARG A 114 5.13 15.99 5.75
N PRO A 115 6.12 16.04 6.67
CA PRO A 115 6.40 14.90 7.52
C PRO A 115 5.15 14.58 8.35
N THR A 116 4.96 13.30 8.65
CA THR A 116 3.84 12.84 9.47
C THR A 116 3.85 13.53 10.82
N PRO A 117 2.77 14.23 11.23
CA PRO A 117 2.62 14.65 12.59
C PRO A 117 2.55 13.39 13.47
N GLU A 118 3.31 13.36 14.56
CA GLU A 118 3.37 12.24 15.51
C GLU A 118 2.01 11.95 16.19
N PHE A 119 1.00 12.78 15.97
CA PHE A 119 -0.31 12.73 16.56
C PHE A 119 -1.39 12.45 15.51
N GLY A 120 -2.06 11.30 15.63
CA GLY A 120 -3.42 11.12 15.12
C GLY A 120 -3.61 10.27 13.87
N ALA A 121 -2.56 9.70 13.27
CA ALA A 121 -2.76 8.69 12.23
C ALA A 121 -3.36 7.42 12.86
N ALA A 122 -4.47 6.92 12.31
CA ALA A 122 -5.02 5.60 12.67
C ALA A 122 -4.04 4.46 12.35
N VAL A 123 -3.04 4.77 11.52
CA VAL A 123 -2.00 3.88 11.00
C VAL A 123 -0.68 4.12 11.72
N ASP A 124 0.07 3.04 11.91
CA ASP A 124 1.42 3.06 12.47
C ASP A 124 2.33 3.93 11.57
N THR A 125 2.94 4.98 12.14
CA THR A 125 3.71 5.99 11.41
C THR A 125 4.91 5.41 10.64
N ARG A 126 5.33 4.19 10.97
CA ARG A 126 6.38 3.44 10.28
C ARG A 126 6.05 3.09 8.83
N PHE A 127 4.77 3.03 8.47
CA PHE A 127 4.34 2.71 7.09
C PHE A 127 4.00 3.95 6.28
N ILE A 128 4.22 5.14 6.85
CA ILE A 128 3.84 6.40 6.22
C ILE A 128 5.11 7.16 5.84
N SER A 129 5.30 7.37 4.55
CA SER A 129 6.41 8.16 4.00
C SER A 129 6.21 9.67 4.24
N GLY A 130 4.94 10.12 4.22
CA GLY A 130 4.58 11.51 4.49
C GLY A 130 3.09 11.77 4.33
N ILE A 131 2.69 13.03 4.48
CA ILE A 131 1.32 13.48 4.21
C ILE A 131 1.37 14.54 3.11
N GLY A 132 0.79 14.21 1.96
CA GLY A 132 0.55 15.15 0.88
C GLY A 132 -0.70 15.96 1.15
N THR A 133 -0.71 17.24 0.77
CA THR A 133 -1.94 18.04 0.74
C THR A 133 -2.08 18.68 -0.63
N GLN A 134 -3.21 18.42 -1.29
CA GLN A 134 -3.54 18.99 -2.60
C GLN A 134 -5.02 19.35 -2.64
N ASP A 135 -5.33 20.61 -2.99
CA ASP A 135 -6.71 21.12 -3.07
C ASP A 135 -7.54 20.84 -1.80
N ASP A 136 -6.99 21.14 -0.62
CA ASP A 136 -7.59 20.86 0.70
C ASP A 136 -7.84 19.37 1.02
N LYS A 137 -7.42 18.45 0.14
CA LYS A 137 -7.48 17.01 0.39
C LYS A 137 -6.17 16.54 1.00
N MET A 138 -6.29 15.89 2.15
CA MET A 138 -5.18 15.21 2.81
C MET A 138 -4.98 13.84 2.17
N LEU A 139 -3.75 13.53 1.78
CA LEU A 139 -3.35 12.25 1.20
C LEU A 139 -2.23 11.64 2.05
N ILE A 140 -2.47 10.47 2.63
CA ILE A 140 -1.48 9.76 3.44
C ILE A 140 -0.59 8.94 2.51
N LEU A 141 0.67 9.33 2.34
CA LEU A 141 1.61 8.63 1.47
C LEU A 141 2.15 7.39 2.18
N LEU A 142 1.82 6.21 1.66
CA LEU A 142 2.25 4.95 2.23
C LEU A 142 3.58 4.51 1.63
N ASP A 143 4.49 4.10 2.51
CA ASP A 143 5.72 3.43 2.14
C ASP A 143 5.43 1.93 2.00
N ILE A 144 5.12 1.50 0.77
CA ILE A 144 4.79 0.11 0.49
C ILE A 144 6.00 -0.80 0.75
N GLU A 145 7.22 -0.32 0.53
CA GLU A 145 8.44 -1.12 0.72
C GLU A 145 8.55 -1.57 2.18
N THR A 146 8.43 -0.63 3.12
CA THR A 146 8.41 -0.89 4.55
C THR A 146 7.19 -1.70 4.98
N LEU A 147 6.03 -1.44 4.37
CA LEU A 147 4.79 -2.17 4.66
C LEU A 147 4.93 -3.66 4.30
N LEU A 148 5.56 -3.98 3.17
CA LEU A 148 5.79 -5.34 2.70
C LEU A 148 6.92 -6.04 3.47
N ASP A 149 8.00 -5.33 3.80
CA ASP A 149 9.10 -5.87 4.60
C ASP A 149 8.60 -6.29 6.00
N SER A 150 7.81 -5.42 6.64
CA SER A 150 7.18 -5.71 7.93
C SER A 150 6.13 -6.82 7.90
N ALA A 151 5.65 -7.19 6.72
CA ALA A 151 4.63 -8.22 6.56
C ALA A 151 5.21 -9.64 6.55
N ASP A 152 6.51 -9.81 6.76
CA ASP A 152 7.17 -11.13 6.75
C ASP A 152 6.86 -11.93 5.46
N LEU A 153 6.53 -11.23 4.36
CA LEU A 153 6.32 -11.86 3.05
C LEU A 153 7.57 -12.59 2.55
N SER A 154 8.72 -12.28 3.16
CA SER A 154 10.01 -12.92 2.98
C SER A 154 10.01 -14.42 3.32
N GLN A 155 9.09 -14.93 4.16
CA GLN A 155 9.07 -16.35 4.54
C GLN A 155 8.05 -17.19 3.76
N HIS A 156 7.00 -16.58 3.19
CA HIS A 156 5.88 -17.33 2.58
C HIS A 156 5.94 -17.43 1.04
N ALA A 157 6.90 -16.77 0.38
CA ALA A 157 7.09 -16.88 -1.07
C ALA A 157 7.80 -18.17 -1.53
N HIS A 158 8.14 -19.08 -0.60
CA HIS A 158 8.48 -20.47 -0.94
C HIS A 158 7.20 -21.32 -0.93
N VAL A 159 6.25 -20.98 -1.80
CA VAL A 159 5.18 -21.93 -2.11
C VAL A 159 5.81 -23.03 -2.97
N ASP A 160 6.18 -24.09 -2.28
CA ASP A 160 6.57 -25.41 -2.78
C ASP A 160 5.98 -25.68 -4.17
N GLU A 161 6.85 -25.71 -5.18
CA GLU A 161 6.61 -26.47 -6.39
C GLU A 161 6.71 -27.95 -5.99
N ALA A 162 5.61 -28.52 -5.50
CA ALA A 162 5.52 -29.93 -5.16
C ALA A 162 4.35 -30.62 -5.87
N ALA A 163 4.77 -31.47 -6.82
CA ALA A 163 4.10 -32.63 -7.42
C ALA A 163 3.08 -32.42 -8.55
#